data_AF-A0A945MIB9-F1
#
_entry.id   AF-A0A945MIB9-F1
#
_cell.length_a   1.000
_cell.length_b   1.000
_cell.length_c   1.000
_cell.angle_alpha   90.00
_cell.angle_beta   90.00
_cell.angle_gamma   90.00
#
_symmetry.space_group_name_H-M   'P 1'
#
loop_
_entity.id
_entity.type
_entity.pdbx_description
1 polymer ?
#
loop_
_entity_poly.entity_id
_entity_poly.type
_entity_poly.pdbx_seq_one_letter_code
_entity_poly.pdbx_strand_id
1 'polypeptide(L)'
;MVNKLTLVLLSFISLSAQEKNINFIFDQNANSRSAIELMENDTIDIGDVIYNYQSQIEYALTWRSIAIETYEKFNKKEVLTAADLNYLNYAIEQYRKMREPLFQIISRYAPYTNKNVSIKINDKKPTQYSTKKSLWNKSIKEVISLNPNDQQGQAVIKQIKLALVFALLLYDNYLV
;
A
#
# COMPACT_ATOMS: atom_id res chain seq x y z
N MET A 1 15.42 44.59 -14.29
CA MET A 1 16.08 44.43 -12.97
C MET A 1 15.10 43.70 -12.06
N VAL A 2 15.27 42.38 -11.87
CA VAL A 2 14.38 41.60 -10.99
C VAL A 2 14.72 41.96 -9.54
N ASN A 3 13.73 42.46 -8.80
CA ASN A 3 13.91 42.96 -7.45
C ASN A 3 14.26 41.78 -6.51
N LYS A 4 15.31 41.93 -5.68
CA LYS A 4 15.77 40.87 -4.75
C LYS A 4 14.66 40.36 -3.82
N LEU A 5 13.68 41.21 -3.52
CA LEU A 5 12.51 40.86 -2.72
C LEU A 5 11.58 39.85 -3.42
N THR A 6 11.47 39.92 -4.75
CA THR A 6 10.62 39.03 -5.55
C THR A 6 11.22 37.62 -5.62
N LEU A 7 12.55 37.51 -5.66
CA LEU A 7 13.25 36.22 -5.62
C LEU A 7 13.06 35.51 -4.27
N VAL A 8 13.07 36.27 -3.17
CA VAL A 8 12.86 35.73 -1.81
C VAL A 8 11.42 35.25 -1.62
N LEU A 9 10.41 36.00 -2.11
CA LEU A 9 9.02 35.53 -2.06
C LEU A 9 8.78 34.27 -2.91
N LEU A 10 9.41 34.17 -4.09
CA LEU A 10 9.33 32.97 -4.93
C LEU A 10 9.99 31.75 -4.29
N SER A 11 11.06 31.94 -3.51
CA SER A 11 11.66 30.85 -2.71
C SER A 11 10.78 30.40 -1.54
N PHE A 12 9.96 31.26 -0.95
CA PHE A 12 9.03 30.85 0.12
C PHE A 12 7.79 30.11 -0.39
N ILE A 13 7.33 30.40 -1.61
CA ILE A 13 6.17 29.71 -2.23
C ILE A 13 6.56 28.31 -2.75
N SER A 14 7.83 28.09 -3.10
CA SER A 14 8.32 26.78 -3.55
C SER A 14 8.62 25.79 -2.41
N LEU A 15 8.63 26.23 -1.15
CA LEU A 15 8.84 25.39 0.02
C LEU A 15 7.56 24.73 0.57
N SER A 16 6.37 25.21 0.19
CA SER A 16 5.08 24.69 0.67
C SER A 16 4.41 23.69 -0.29
N ALA A 17 5.03 23.38 -1.42
CA ALA A 17 4.51 22.45 -2.44
C ALA A 17 5.36 21.18 -2.61
N GLN A 18 6.16 20.79 -1.61
CA GLN A 18 6.63 19.41 -1.55
C GLN A 18 5.43 18.53 -1.21
N GLU A 19 4.84 17.93 -2.25
CA GLU A 19 3.92 16.79 -2.13
C GLU A 19 4.51 15.85 -1.07
N LYS A 20 3.84 15.73 0.08
CA LYS A 20 4.31 14.84 1.14
C LYS A 20 4.45 13.46 0.51
N ASN A 21 5.65 12.91 0.55
CA ASN A 21 5.96 11.59 0.01
C ASN A 21 4.88 10.59 0.50
N ILE A 22 4.09 10.05 -0.42
CA ILE A 22 2.95 9.18 -0.10
C ILE A 22 3.42 7.95 0.69
N ASN A 23 4.63 7.47 0.41
CA ASN A 23 5.24 6.37 1.17
C ASN A 23 5.56 6.80 2.60
N PHE A 24 6.00 8.04 2.83
CA PHE A 24 6.20 8.56 4.18
C PHE A 24 4.89 8.64 4.97
N ILE A 25 3.79 9.09 4.36
CA ILE A 25 2.47 9.13 5.01
C ILE A 25 1.98 7.71 5.30
N PHE A 26 2.10 6.80 4.34
CA PHE A 26 1.73 5.40 4.50
C PHE A 26 2.52 4.76 5.65
N ASP A 27 3.84 4.91 5.65
CA ASP A 27 4.72 4.40 6.70
C ASP A 27 4.36 5.03 8.05
N GLN A 28 4.10 6.33 8.12
CA GLN A 28 3.69 6.98 9.36
C GLN A 28 2.39 6.38 9.91
N ASN A 29 1.41 6.12 9.04
CA ASN A 29 0.13 5.52 9.40
C ASN A 29 0.26 4.03 9.79
N ALA A 30 1.12 3.28 9.11
CA ALA A 30 1.44 1.90 9.49
C ALA A 30 2.19 1.86 10.83
N ASN A 31 3.07 2.84 11.06
CA ASN A 31 3.88 2.96 12.27
C ASN A 31 3.09 3.40 13.51
N SER A 32 1.92 4.02 13.34
CA SER A 32 1.07 4.48 14.44
C SER A 32 0.10 3.44 14.97
N ARG A 33 -0.04 2.29 14.28
CA ARG A 33 -0.96 1.21 14.64
C ARG A 33 -0.21 0.02 15.21
N SER A 34 -0.78 -0.63 16.22
CA SER A 34 -0.23 -1.84 16.82
C SER A 34 -0.58 -3.09 15.99
N ALA A 35 0.41 -3.93 15.71
CA ALA A 35 0.19 -5.23 15.07
C ALA A 35 -0.37 -6.25 16.06
N ILE A 36 -0.05 -6.11 17.35
CA ILE A 36 -0.66 -6.90 18.43
C ILE A 36 -2.14 -6.59 18.55
N GLU A 37 -2.52 -5.31 18.60
CA GLU A 37 -3.93 -4.91 18.67
C GLU A 37 -4.71 -5.37 17.44
N LEU A 38 -4.10 -5.29 16.25
CA LEU A 38 -4.67 -5.83 15.03
C LEU A 38 -4.90 -7.35 15.14
N MET A 39 -3.92 -8.10 15.65
CA MET A 39 -4.03 -9.55 15.83
C MET A 39 -5.08 -9.96 16.87
N GLU A 40 -5.26 -9.17 17.94
CA GLU A 40 -6.24 -9.42 18.99
C GLU A 40 -7.67 -9.13 18.54
N ASN A 41 -7.86 -8.09 17.74
CA ASN A 41 -9.18 -7.55 17.42
C ASN A 41 -9.67 -7.85 16.00
N ASP A 42 -8.80 -8.26 15.08
CA ASP A 42 -9.21 -8.53 13.70
C ASP A 42 -9.87 -9.91 13.57
N THR A 43 -11.19 -9.90 13.57
CA THR A 43 -12.05 -11.08 13.45
C THR A 43 -12.50 -11.35 12.02
N ILE A 44 -11.97 -10.62 11.03
CA ILE A 44 -12.38 -10.77 9.63
C ILE A 44 -12.03 -12.15 9.08
N ASP A 45 -13.01 -12.78 8.43
CA ASP A 45 -12.77 -13.97 7.63
C ASP A 45 -12.06 -13.59 6.31
N ILE A 46 -10.86 -14.13 6.13
CA ILE A 46 -10.07 -13.93 4.91
C ILE A 46 -10.73 -14.53 3.68
N GLY A 47 -11.48 -15.62 3.82
CA GLY A 47 -12.27 -16.20 2.74
C GLY A 47 -13.30 -15.21 2.20
N ASP A 48 -14.04 -14.55 3.10
CA ASP A 48 -15.01 -13.51 2.74
C ASP A 48 -14.33 -12.31 2.09
N VAL A 49 -13.15 -11.89 2.58
CA VAL A 49 -12.39 -10.81 1.94
C VAL A 49 -11.98 -11.21 0.52
N ILE A 50 -11.45 -12.41 0.31
CA ILE A 50 -11.05 -12.85 -1.03
C ILE A 50 -12.27 -12.88 -1.96
N TYR A 51 -13.39 -13.44 -1.50
CA TYR A 51 -14.64 -13.49 -2.28
C TYR A 51 -15.15 -12.09 -2.65
N ASN A 52 -15.23 -11.19 -1.67
CA ASN A 52 -15.74 -9.83 -1.87
C ASN A 52 -14.85 -8.99 -2.80
N TYR A 53 -13.57 -9.32 -2.91
CA TYR A 53 -12.61 -8.61 -3.75
C TYR A 53 -12.34 -9.31 -5.09
N GLN A 54 -12.96 -10.45 -5.38
CA GLN A 54 -12.72 -11.21 -6.61
C GLN A 54 -12.94 -10.33 -7.85
N SER A 55 -14.03 -9.55 -7.88
CA SER A 55 -14.32 -8.65 -9.00
C SER A 55 -13.23 -7.59 -9.21
N GLN A 56 -12.66 -7.05 -8.13
CA GLN A 56 -11.61 -6.04 -8.18
C GLN A 56 -10.28 -6.64 -8.64
N ILE A 57 -10.00 -7.89 -8.28
CA ILE A 57 -8.83 -8.64 -8.75
C ILE A 57 -8.94 -8.86 -10.27
N GLU A 58 -10.08 -9.35 -10.76
CA GLU A 58 -10.33 -9.55 -12.20
C GLU A 58 -10.30 -8.22 -12.97
N TYR A 59 -10.88 -7.18 -12.38
CA TYR A 59 -10.87 -5.84 -12.95
C TYR A 59 -9.44 -5.29 -13.05
N ALA A 60 -8.60 -5.50 -12.03
CA ALA A 60 -7.19 -5.10 -12.07
C ALA A 60 -6.39 -5.78 -13.18
N LEU A 61 -6.61 -7.07 -13.40
CA LEU A 61 -5.99 -7.81 -14.50
C LEU A 61 -6.43 -7.26 -15.87
N THR A 62 -7.71 -6.94 -16.03
CA THR A 62 -8.25 -6.35 -17.26
C THR A 62 -7.62 -4.99 -17.54
N TRP A 63 -7.52 -4.13 -16.53
CA TRP A 63 -6.91 -2.79 -16.68
C TRP A 63 -5.42 -2.84 -16.99
N ARG A 64 -4.71 -3.90 -16.61
CA ARG A 64 -3.33 -4.11 -17.05
C ARG A 64 -3.24 -4.32 -18.57
N SER A 65 -4.13 -5.13 -19.14
CA SER A 65 -4.20 -5.28 -20.62
C SER A 65 -4.51 -3.94 -21.28
N ILE A 66 -5.52 -3.22 -20.77
CA ILE A 66 -5.92 -1.92 -21.29
C ILE A 66 -4.76 -0.91 -21.21
N ALA A 67 -3.98 -0.91 -20.12
CA ALA A 67 -2.83 -0.02 -19.98
C ALA A 67 -1.74 -0.29 -21.03
N ILE A 68 -1.44 -1.56 -21.31
CA ILE A 68 -0.48 -1.95 -22.36
C ILE A 68 -1.00 -1.55 -23.73
N GLU A 69 -2.24 -1.90 -24.06
CA GLU A 69 -2.87 -1.54 -25.36
C GLU A 69 -2.94 -0.02 -25.56
N THR A 70 -3.25 0.70 -24.49
CA THR A 70 -3.24 2.17 -24.45
C THR A 70 -1.83 2.68 -24.77
N TYR A 71 -0.81 2.19 -24.07
CA TYR A 71 0.57 2.58 -24.35
C TYR A 71 0.96 2.29 -25.81
N GLU A 72 0.73 1.09 -26.31
CA GLU A 72 1.08 0.70 -27.69
C GLU A 72 0.40 1.58 -28.74
N LYS A 73 -0.87 1.95 -28.49
CA LYS A 73 -1.65 2.84 -29.35
C LYS A 73 -1.14 4.28 -29.35
N PHE A 74 -0.67 4.77 -28.21
CA PHE A 74 -0.27 6.17 -28.05
C PHE A 74 1.22 6.43 -28.26
N ASN A 75 2.09 5.48 -27.96
CA ASN A 75 3.55 5.62 -28.10
C ASN A 75 3.99 5.88 -29.56
N LYS A 76 3.20 5.43 -30.54
CA LYS A 76 3.48 5.64 -31.97
C LYS A 76 2.85 6.92 -32.54
N LYS A 77 2.11 7.69 -31.75
CA LYS A 77 1.46 8.93 -32.21
C LYS A 77 2.34 10.14 -31.93
N GLU A 78 2.62 10.93 -32.97
CA GLU A 78 3.33 12.21 -32.81
C GLU A 78 2.47 13.30 -32.15
N VAL A 79 1.15 13.29 -32.40
CA VAL A 79 0.20 14.26 -31.84
C VAL A 79 -1.05 13.55 -31.34
N LEU A 80 -1.51 13.92 -30.15
CA LEU A 80 -2.75 13.43 -29.55
C LEU A 80 -3.94 14.32 -29.95
N THR A 81 -5.04 13.68 -30.34
CA THR A 81 -6.30 14.38 -30.61
C THR A 81 -7.04 14.71 -29.31
N ALA A 82 -8.04 15.59 -29.36
CA ALA A 82 -8.90 15.86 -28.20
C ALA A 82 -9.62 14.59 -27.69
N ALA A 83 -10.01 13.69 -28.58
CA ALA A 83 -10.61 12.40 -28.22
C ALA A 83 -9.61 11.49 -27.48
N ASP A 84 -8.34 11.50 -27.90
CA ASP A 84 -7.26 10.76 -27.23
C ASP A 84 -7.05 11.27 -25.80
N LEU A 85 -7.02 12.60 -25.60
CA LEU A 85 -6.89 13.21 -24.27
C LEU A 85 -8.09 12.89 -23.36
N ASN A 86 -9.31 12.92 -23.90
CA ASN A 86 -10.51 12.53 -23.15
C ASN A 86 -10.47 11.06 -22.73
N TYR A 87 -9.99 10.18 -23.61
CA TYR A 87 -9.81 8.77 -23.29
C TYR A 87 -8.76 8.56 -22.18
N LEU A 88 -7.61 9.23 -22.27
CA LEU A 88 -6.57 9.15 -21.24
C LEU A 88 -7.09 9.64 -19.88
N ASN A 89 -7.82 10.74 -19.84
CA ASN A 89 -8.46 11.23 -18.61
C ASN A 89 -9.44 10.21 -18.03
N TYR A 90 -10.27 9.58 -18.87
CA TYR A 90 -11.15 8.50 -18.44
C TYR A 90 -10.35 7.32 -17.87
N ALA A 91 -9.30 6.86 -18.55
CA ALA A 91 -8.48 5.74 -18.12
C ALA A 91 -7.80 6.01 -16.77
N ILE A 92 -7.25 7.22 -16.57
CA ILE A 92 -6.66 7.66 -15.30
C ILE A 92 -7.69 7.56 -14.16
N GLU A 93 -8.93 8.03 -14.39
CA GLU A 93 -9.99 7.98 -13.38
C GLU A 93 -10.41 6.55 -13.03
N GLN A 94 -10.49 5.66 -14.03
CA GLN A 94 -10.82 4.25 -13.76
C GLN A 94 -9.70 3.54 -12.99
N TYR A 95 -8.44 3.78 -13.37
CA TYR A 95 -7.29 3.27 -12.64
C TYR A 95 -7.29 3.73 -11.18
N ARG A 96 -7.58 5.02 -10.93
CA ARG A 96 -7.68 5.57 -9.56
C ARG A 96 -8.77 4.87 -8.75
N LYS A 97 -9.96 4.64 -9.33
CA LYS A 97 -11.08 3.95 -8.67
C LYS A 97 -10.76 2.49 -8.33
N MET A 98 -10.06 1.80 -9.23
CA MET A 98 -9.65 0.42 -9.04
C MET A 98 -8.56 0.29 -7.95
N ARG A 99 -7.61 1.22 -7.92
CA ARG A 99 -6.48 1.19 -6.96
C ARG A 99 -6.92 1.36 -5.52
N GLU A 100 -7.91 2.20 -5.27
CA GLU A 100 -8.33 2.59 -3.92
C GLU A 100 -8.73 1.40 -3.02
N PRO A 101 -9.67 0.50 -3.41
CA PRO A 101 -9.99 -0.70 -2.62
C PRO A 101 -8.78 -1.60 -2.35
N LEU A 102 -7.90 -1.78 -3.35
CA LEU A 102 -6.72 -2.62 -3.18
C LEU A 102 -5.75 -2.04 -2.15
N PHE A 103 -5.58 -0.71 -2.18
CA PHE A 103 -4.74 0.02 -1.25
C PHE A 103 -5.27 -0.01 0.18
N GLN A 104 -6.59 -0.05 0.37
CA GLN A 104 -7.21 -0.17 1.68
C GLN A 104 -6.86 -1.49 2.37
N ILE A 105 -6.82 -2.61 1.64
CA ILE A 105 -6.42 -3.91 2.19
C ILE A 105 -4.93 -3.92 2.57
N ILE A 106 -4.07 -3.37 1.72
CA ILE A 106 -2.64 -3.21 2.04
C ILE A 106 -2.48 -2.37 3.31
N SER A 107 -3.19 -1.25 3.40
CA SER A 107 -3.15 -0.33 4.55
C SER A 107 -3.69 -0.95 5.83
N ARG A 108 -4.67 -1.85 5.75
CA ARG A 108 -5.22 -2.56 6.91
C ARG A 108 -4.16 -3.42 7.59
N TYR A 109 -3.41 -4.18 6.80
CA TYR A 109 -2.43 -5.17 7.29
C TYR A 109 -0.99 -4.66 7.34
N ALA A 110 -0.76 -3.41 6.93
CA ALA A 110 0.52 -2.71 7.04
C ALA A 110 1.17 -2.75 8.45
N PRO A 111 0.44 -2.79 9.58
CA PRO A 111 1.08 -2.93 10.89
C PRO A 111 1.99 -4.15 11.00
N TYR A 112 1.70 -5.26 10.32
CA TYR A 112 2.56 -6.45 10.34
C TYR A 112 3.91 -6.29 9.64
N THR A 113 4.05 -5.31 8.75
CA THR A 113 5.28 -5.05 7.97
C THR A 113 6.04 -3.81 8.46
N ASN A 114 5.56 -3.19 9.55
CA ASN A 114 6.19 -2.05 10.21
C ASN A 114 7.60 -2.40 10.73
N LYS A 115 8.55 -1.46 10.60
CA LYS A 115 9.96 -1.58 11.05
C LYS A 115 10.14 -1.87 12.55
N ASN A 116 9.14 -1.56 13.37
CA ASN A 116 9.11 -1.79 14.82
C ASN A 116 8.47 -3.13 15.18
N VAL A 117 7.98 -3.89 14.20
CA VAL A 117 7.38 -5.21 14.41
C VAL A 117 8.37 -6.28 13.95
N SER A 118 8.60 -7.28 14.80
CA SER A 118 9.39 -8.46 14.49
C SER A 118 8.49 -9.68 14.52
N ILE A 119 8.25 -10.25 13.34
CA ILE A 119 7.52 -11.51 13.20
C ILE A 119 8.52 -12.65 13.12
N LYS A 120 8.26 -13.71 13.88
CA LYS A 120 9.05 -14.95 13.90
C LYS A 120 8.12 -16.14 13.76
N ILE A 121 8.58 -17.18 13.07
CA ILE A 121 7.86 -18.45 12.98
C ILE A 121 8.39 -19.39 14.07
N ASN A 122 7.49 -20.02 14.80
CA ASN A 122 7.80 -21.03 15.82
C ASN A 122 6.67 -22.07 15.87
N ASP A 123 6.95 -23.26 15.37
CA ASP A 123 6.02 -24.39 15.32
C ASP A 123 5.91 -25.17 16.64
N LYS A 124 6.80 -24.91 17.61
CA LYS A 124 6.88 -25.66 18.87
C LYS A 124 6.06 -25.08 20.02
N LYS A 125 5.67 -23.81 19.96
CA LYS A 125 4.92 -23.11 21.02
C LYS A 125 3.70 -22.43 20.42
N PRO A 126 2.62 -22.20 21.18
CA PRO A 126 1.50 -21.40 20.71
C PRO A 126 1.94 -20.01 20.23
N THR A 127 1.12 -19.42 19.36
CA THR A 127 1.25 -18.03 18.95
C THR A 127 1.26 -17.12 20.18
N GLN A 128 2.28 -16.26 20.26
CA GLN A 128 2.52 -15.41 21.42
C GLN A 128 3.13 -14.09 20.97
N TYR A 129 2.94 -13.05 21.78
CA TYR A 129 3.42 -11.71 21.48
C TYR A 129 3.95 -11.01 22.73
N SER A 130 4.80 -10.01 22.51
CA SER A 130 5.35 -9.18 23.58
C SER A 130 5.74 -7.81 23.06
N THR A 131 5.73 -6.82 23.93
CA THR A 131 6.30 -5.50 23.67
C THR A 131 7.66 -5.38 24.35
N LYS A 132 8.66 -4.91 23.61
CA LYS A 132 10.01 -4.64 24.11
C LYS A 132 10.34 -3.17 23.94
N LYS A 133 10.69 -2.51 25.04
CA LYS A 133 11.29 -1.17 24.97
C LYS A 133 12.72 -1.32 24.47
N SER A 134 13.06 -0.62 23.38
CA SER A 134 14.46 -0.55 22.96
C SER A 134 15.26 0.27 23.97
N LEU A 135 16.42 -0.24 24.40
CA LEU A 135 17.31 0.46 25.34
C LEU A 135 17.98 1.69 24.70
N TRP A 136 18.10 1.71 23.37
CA TRP A 136 18.85 2.73 22.62
C TRP A 136 17.97 3.75 21.90
N ASN A 137 16.69 3.44 21.72
CA ASN A 137 15.71 4.33 21.07
C ASN A 137 14.40 4.26 21.87
N LYS A 138 13.72 5.39 22.07
CA LYS A 138 12.41 5.45 22.73
C LYS A 138 11.27 4.72 21.98
N SER A 139 11.58 3.97 20.92
CA SER A 139 10.64 3.19 20.14
C SER A 139 10.27 1.88 20.85
N ILE A 140 8.98 1.63 21.01
CA ILE A 140 8.44 0.33 21.42
C ILE A 140 8.54 -0.60 20.22
N LYS A 141 9.12 -1.79 20.41
CA LYS A 141 9.12 -2.86 19.41
C LYS A 141 8.10 -3.93 19.80
N GLU A 142 7.32 -4.38 18.85
CA GLU A 142 6.42 -5.52 19.02
C GLU A 142 7.10 -6.77 18.48
N VAL A 143 7.03 -7.86 19.21
CA VAL A 143 7.59 -9.16 18.79
C VAL A 143 6.46 -10.17 18.79
N ILE A 144 6.16 -10.72 17.63
CA ILE A 144 5.11 -11.71 17.42
C ILE A 144 5.78 -13.02 16.99
N SER A 145 5.53 -14.09 17.74
CA SER A 145 5.99 -15.44 17.45
C SER A 145 4.77 -16.24 17.00
N LEU A 146 4.65 -16.50 15.70
CA LEU A 146 3.53 -17.19 15.09
C LEU A 146 3.76 -18.69 15.03
N ASN A 147 2.77 -19.48 15.44
CA ASN A 147 2.74 -20.91 15.17
C ASN A 147 1.84 -21.20 13.97
N PRO A 148 2.37 -21.73 12.86
CA PRO A 148 1.56 -22.04 11.68
C PRO A 148 0.55 -23.17 11.91
N ASN A 149 0.66 -23.91 13.02
CA ASN A 149 -0.22 -25.01 13.36
C ASN A 149 -1.41 -24.59 14.22
N ASP A 150 -1.42 -23.38 14.79
CA ASP A 150 -2.58 -22.86 15.53
C ASP A 150 -3.39 -21.84 14.72
N GLN A 151 -4.66 -21.67 15.10
CA GLN A 151 -5.61 -20.86 14.36
C GLN A 151 -5.18 -19.38 14.29
N GLN A 152 -4.63 -18.84 15.38
CA GLN A 152 -4.21 -17.44 15.42
C GLN A 152 -3.00 -17.19 14.51
N GLY A 153 -2.00 -18.05 14.55
CA GLY A 153 -0.83 -17.96 13.69
C GLY A 153 -1.18 -18.14 12.22
N GLN A 154 -2.08 -19.07 11.90
CA GLN A 154 -2.62 -19.22 10.55
C GLN A 154 -3.36 -17.97 10.07
N ALA A 155 -4.17 -17.34 10.93
CA ALA A 155 -4.91 -16.12 10.59
C ALA A 155 -3.96 -14.97 10.22
N VAL A 156 -2.95 -14.69 11.06
CA VAL A 156 -1.96 -13.64 10.78
C VAL A 156 -1.18 -13.93 9.51
N ILE A 157 -0.75 -15.19 9.29
CA ILE A 157 -0.05 -15.57 8.06
C ILE A 157 -0.93 -15.33 6.83
N LYS A 158 -2.23 -15.67 6.89
CA LYS A 158 -3.18 -15.43 5.80
C LYS A 158 -3.36 -13.92 5.56
N GLN A 159 -3.48 -13.10 6.60
CA GLN A 159 -3.58 -11.64 6.50
C GLN A 159 -2.36 -11.02 5.81
N ILE A 160 -1.14 -11.43 6.21
CA ILE A 160 0.11 -10.96 5.57
C ILE A 160 0.17 -11.37 4.10
N LYS A 161 -0.17 -12.63 3.78
CA LYS A 161 -0.21 -13.12 2.41
C LYS A 161 -1.22 -12.34 1.57
N LEU A 162 -2.41 -12.08 2.10
CA LEU A 162 -3.44 -11.31 1.43
C LEU A 162 -2.96 -9.88 1.10
N ALA A 163 -2.35 -9.20 2.08
CA ALA A 163 -1.77 -7.87 1.88
C ALA A 163 -0.70 -7.86 0.77
N LEU A 164 0.16 -8.88 0.74
CA LEU A 164 1.18 -9.05 -0.30
C LEU A 164 0.54 -9.26 -1.68
N VAL A 165 -0.47 -10.13 -1.80
CA VAL A 165 -1.17 -10.35 -3.07
C VAL A 165 -1.75 -9.05 -3.60
N PHE A 166 -2.38 -8.25 -2.74
CA PHE A 166 -2.97 -6.97 -3.12
C PHE A 166 -1.91 -5.93 -3.49
N ALA A 167 -0.77 -5.91 -2.78
CA ALA A 167 0.36 -5.08 -3.15
C ALA A 167 0.93 -5.47 -4.51
N LEU A 168 1.00 -6.76 -4.83
CA LEU A 168 1.43 -7.26 -6.15
C LEU A 168 0.42 -6.95 -7.26
N LEU A 169 -0.89 -6.86 -6.94
CA LEU A 169 -1.91 -6.40 -7.88
C LEU A 169 -1.80 -4.90 -8.16
N LEU A 170 -1.37 -4.11 -7.18
CA LEU A 170 -1.01 -2.70 -7.37
C LEU A 170 0.38 -2.48 -7.95
N TYR A 171 1.24 -3.51 -7.96
CA TYR A 171 2.59 -3.39 -8.49
C TYR A 171 2.52 -3.30 -10.00
N ASP A 172 2.47 -2.05 -10.46
CA ASP A 172 2.47 -1.67 -11.85
C ASP A 172 3.91 -1.54 -12.33
N ASN A 173 4.44 -2.63 -12.87
CA ASN A 173 5.70 -2.62 -13.62
C ASN A 173 5.47 -2.03 -15.01
N TYR A 174 5.24 -0.72 -15.07
CA TYR A 174 5.31 0.01 -16.32
C TYR A 174 6.63 0.78 -16.36
N LEU A 175 7.73 0.03 -16.46
CA LEU A 175 8.93 0.55 -17.10
C LEU A 175 8.63 0.55 -18.60
N VAL A 176 7.95 1.60 -19.07
CA VAL A 176 7.70 1.84 -20.49
C VAL A 176 8.11 3.24 -20.87
#